data_AF-A0A9D6EN68-F1
#
_entry.id   AF-A0A9D6EN68-F1
#
_cell.length_a   1.000
_cell.length_b   1.000
_cell.length_c   1.000
_cell.angle_alpha   90.00
_cell.angle_beta   90.00
_cell.angle_gamma   90.00
#
_symmetry.space_group_name_H-M   'P 1'
#
loop_
_entity.id
_entity.type
_entity.pdbx_description
1 polymer ?
#
loop_
_entity_poly.entity_id
_entity_poly.type
_entity_poly.pdbx_seq_one_letter_code
_entity_poly.pdbx_strand_id
1 'polypeptide(L)'
;EMFEIQSRARALDNNLYIVAPNMGTYYLFPEETTPIDTFGGRSFIINYKGQIVGRQDYGAGSTYVGGVIDIEAMRDHRARAQWDNWMKDLRTELYQIVYEKPIYPKNLYLKRAPMKHAEYREKVIKKQIRLMHDRGIWARPGR
;
A
#
# COMPACT_ATOMS: atom_id res chain seq x y z
N GLU A 1 -12.72 -1.60 2.67
CA GLU A 1 -12.87 -0.18 2.31
C GLU A 1 -11.51 0.54 2.22
N MET A 2 -10.73 0.59 3.30
CA MET A 2 -9.39 1.21 3.30
C MET A 2 -8.45 0.70 2.19
N PHE A 3 -8.47 -0.61 1.90
CA PHE A 3 -7.65 -1.20 0.83
C PHE A 3 -7.97 -0.65 -0.56
N GLU A 4 -9.24 -0.42 -0.87
CA GLU A 4 -9.65 0.15 -2.15
C GLU A 4 -9.25 1.63 -2.21
N ILE A 5 -9.58 2.39 -1.17
CA ILE A 5 -9.28 3.83 -1.08
C ILE A 5 -7.77 4.07 -1.24
N GLN A 6 -6.94 3.38 -0.47
CA GLN A 6 -5.49 3.57 -0.53
C GLN A 6 -4.91 3.21 -1.90
N SER A 7 -5.46 2.19 -2.56
CA SER A 7 -4.95 1.72 -3.85
C SER A 7 -5.35 2.68 -4.96
N ARG A 8 -6.57 3.20 -4.93
CA ARG A 8 -7.03 4.21 -5.90
C ARG A 8 -6.31 5.54 -5.72
N ALA A 9 -6.13 6.00 -4.49
CA ALA A 9 -5.39 7.21 -4.18
C ALA A 9 -3.94 7.11 -4.66
N ARG A 10 -3.22 6.02 -4.33
CA ARG A 10 -1.84 5.83 -4.79
C ARG A 10 -1.72 5.82 -6.31
N ALA A 11 -2.67 5.21 -7.02
CA ALA A 11 -2.67 5.17 -8.49
C ALA A 11 -2.85 6.58 -9.08
N LEU A 12 -3.81 7.33 -8.54
CA LEU A 12 -4.09 8.71 -8.93
C LEU A 12 -2.91 9.63 -8.62
N ASP A 13 -2.47 9.68 -7.36
CA ASP A 13 -1.45 10.61 -6.86
C ASP A 13 -0.07 10.42 -7.52
N ASN A 14 0.20 9.23 -8.03
CA ASN A 14 1.47 8.90 -8.69
C ASN A 14 1.30 8.68 -10.21
N ASN A 15 0.10 8.91 -10.75
CA ASN A 15 -0.27 8.68 -12.14
C ASN A 15 0.27 7.39 -12.73
N LEU A 16 0.08 6.28 -12.01
CA LEU A 16 0.56 4.95 -12.38
C LEU A 16 -0.54 3.91 -12.28
N TYR A 17 -0.37 2.81 -13.01
CA TYR A 17 -1.22 1.64 -12.82
C TYR A 17 -0.90 0.94 -11.50
N ILE A 18 -1.91 0.52 -10.77
CA ILE A 18 -1.77 -0.32 -9.58
C ILE A 18 -2.46 -1.66 -9.82
N VAL A 19 -1.69 -2.72 -9.65
CA VAL A 19 -2.20 -4.08 -9.50
C VAL A 19 -2.19 -4.37 -7.99
N ALA A 20 -3.38 -4.47 -7.41
CA ALA A 20 -3.61 -4.63 -5.98
C ALA A 20 -4.22 -6.01 -5.71
N PRO A 21 -3.41 -7.09 -5.72
CA PRO A 21 -3.90 -8.41 -5.36
C PRO A 21 -4.18 -8.45 -3.85
N ASN A 22 -5.24 -9.13 -3.47
CA ASN A 22 -5.51 -9.45 -2.08
C ASN A 22 -5.71 -10.96 -1.91
N MET A 23 -5.44 -11.45 -0.70
CA MET A 23 -5.43 -12.87 -0.40
C MET A 23 -6.85 -13.44 -0.42
N GLY A 24 -7.00 -14.59 -1.07
CA GLY A 24 -8.18 -15.45 -0.91
C GLY A 24 -8.08 -16.30 0.36
N THR A 25 -9.04 -17.20 0.52
CA THR A 25 -8.99 -18.22 1.57
C THR A 25 -7.75 -19.11 1.45
N TYR A 26 -7.22 -19.57 2.57
CA TYR A 26 -6.12 -20.55 2.62
C TYR A 26 -6.36 -21.61 3.69
N TYR A 27 -5.72 -22.77 3.53
CA TYR A 27 -5.74 -23.87 4.48
C TYR A 27 -4.44 -23.85 5.30
N LEU A 28 -4.54 -24.06 6.61
CA LEU A 28 -3.35 -24.06 7.47
C LEU A 28 -2.57 -25.36 7.34
N PHE A 29 -3.29 -26.48 7.16
CA PHE A 29 -2.74 -27.81 6.93
C PHE A 29 -3.36 -28.45 5.68
N PRO A 30 -2.63 -29.30 4.94
CA PRO A 30 -3.14 -29.97 3.74
C PRO A 30 -4.40 -30.81 3.97
N GLU A 31 -4.60 -31.35 5.16
CA GLU A 31 -5.72 -32.24 5.51
C GLU A 31 -6.99 -31.47 5.91
N GLU A 32 -6.91 -30.16 6.10
CA GLU A 32 -8.07 -29.36 6.50
C GLU A 32 -9.06 -29.20 5.34
N THR A 33 -10.35 -29.36 5.65
CA THR A 33 -11.45 -29.16 4.71
C THR A 33 -12.11 -27.78 4.86
N THR A 34 -11.82 -27.07 5.95
CA THR A 34 -12.35 -25.75 6.26
C THR A 34 -11.29 -24.68 5.99
N PRO A 35 -11.50 -23.76 5.03
CA PRO A 35 -10.56 -22.68 4.78
C PRO A 35 -10.64 -21.56 5.83
N ILE A 36 -9.52 -20.86 6.01
CA ILE A 36 -9.45 -19.61 6.80
C ILE A 36 -9.46 -18.42 5.83
N ASP A 37 -10.38 -17.48 6.05
CA ASP A 37 -10.36 -16.16 5.41
C ASP A 37 -9.87 -15.10 6.40
N THR A 38 -8.72 -14.50 6.10
CA THR A 38 -8.07 -13.48 6.93
C THR A 38 -8.06 -12.09 6.29
N PHE A 39 -8.44 -11.96 5.01
CA PHE A 39 -8.22 -10.72 4.25
C PHE A 39 -9.41 -10.29 3.37
N GLY A 40 -10.42 -11.13 3.21
CA GLY A 40 -11.69 -10.79 2.55
C GLY A 40 -11.58 -10.51 1.05
N GLY A 41 -10.48 -10.92 0.40
CA GLY A 41 -10.26 -10.80 -1.05
C GLY A 41 -10.39 -9.37 -1.59
N ARG A 42 -11.03 -9.21 -2.75
CA ARG A 42 -11.19 -7.93 -3.46
C ARG A 42 -9.92 -7.42 -4.14
N SER A 43 -9.43 -8.19 -5.09
CA SER A 43 -8.30 -7.76 -5.91
C SER A 43 -8.72 -6.70 -6.95
N PHE A 44 -7.85 -5.71 -7.18
CA PHE A 44 -8.12 -4.62 -8.12
C PHE A 44 -6.99 -4.44 -9.13
N ILE A 45 -7.36 -3.99 -10.32
CA ILE A 45 -6.47 -3.35 -11.29
C ILE A 45 -7.00 -1.93 -11.47
N ILE A 46 -6.15 -0.94 -11.24
CA ILE A 46 -6.52 0.47 -11.17
C ILE A 46 -5.64 1.23 -12.17
N ASN A 47 -6.25 2.09 -12.97
CA ASN A 47 -5.52 2.92 -13.93
C ASN A 47 -4.87 4.15 -13.28
N TYR A 48 -4.06 4.86 -14.07
CA TYR A 48 -3.33 6.07 -13.67
C TYR A 48 -4.21 7.27 -13.29
N LYS A 49 -5.54 7.17 -13.43
CA LYS A 49 -6.53 8.15 -12.97
C LYS A 49 -7.29 7.69 -11.72
N GLY A 50 -6.86 6.58 -11.09
CA GLY A 50 -7.52 6.03 -9.90
C GLY A 50 -8.84 5.31 -10.19
N GLN A 51 -9.15 5.01 -11.45
CA GLN A 51 -10.35 4.27 -11.84
C GLN A 51 -10.07 2.76 -11.83
N ILE A 52 -11.03 1.98 -11.35
CA ILE A 52 -10.93 0.51 -11.35
C ILE A 52 -11.21 0.02 -12.77
N VAL A 53 -10.23 -0.64 -13.39
CA VAL A 53 -10.32 -1.24 -14.72
C VAL A 53 -10.39 -2.76 -14.69
N GLY A 54 -10.14 -3.36 -13.52
CA GLY A 54 -10.34 -4.76 -13.23
C GLY A 54 -10.70 -4.93 -11.76
N ARG A 55 -11.73 -5.72 -11.47
CA ARG A 55 -12.17 -5.99 -10.11
C ARG A 55 -12.57 -7.44 -9.98
N GLN A 56 -12.15 -8.04 -8.88
CA GLN A 56 -12.79 -9.23 -8.38
C GLN A 56 -13.47 -8.87 -7.07
N ASP A 57 -14.75 -9.21 -6.92
CA ASP A 57 -15.44 -9.13 -5.64
C ASP A 57 -15.26 -10.41 -4.85
N TYR A 58 -15.34 -10.32 -3.53
CA TYR A 58 -15.14 -11.45 -2.64
C TYR A 58 -16.02 -12.65 -3.02
N GLY A 59 -15.40 -13.82 -3.16
CA GLY A 59 -16.07 -15.06 -3.59
C GLY A 59 -15.62 -16.31 -2.83
N ALA A 60 -15.09 -16.16 -1.61
CA ALA A 60 -14.67 -17.27 -0.74
C ALA A 60 -13.69 -18.28 -1.37
N GLY A 61 -12.77 -17.81 -2.21
CA GLY A 61 -11.81 -18.66 -2.91
C GLY A 61 -10.73 -17.89 -3.64
N SER A 62 -9.71 -18.62 -4.09
CA SER A 62 -8.73 -18.10 -5.03
C SER A 62 -9.35 -17.96 -6.43
N THR A 63 -9.01 -16.88 -7.11
CA THR A 63 -9.57 -16.53 -8.42
C THR A 63 -8.63 -15.56 -9.13
N TYR A 64 -9.01 -15.11 -10.32
CA TYR A 64 -8.24 -14.18 -11.13
C TYR A 64 -9.01 -12.86 -11.35
N VAL A 65 -8.25 -11.80 -11.67
CA VAL A 65 -8.78 -10.52 -12.11
C VAL A 65 -8.07 -10.11 -13.39
N GLY A 66 -8.81 -9.60 -14.37
CA GLY A 66 -8.28 -9.08 -15.63
C GLY A 66 -8.65 -7.61 -15.81
N GLY A 67 -7.82 -6.88 -16.56
CA GLY A 67 -8.01 -5.46 -16.83
C GLY A 67 -7.00 -4.95 -17.85
N VAL A 68 -7.37 -3.94 -18.63
CA VAL A 68 -6.52 -3.38 -19.68
C VAL A 68 -5.48 -2.43 -19.08
N ILE A 69 -4.24 -2.56 -19.54
CA ILE A 69 -3.13 -1.65 -19.22
C ILE A 69 -2.72 -0.92 -20.51
N ASP A 70 -3.12 0.34 -20.62
CA ASP A 70 -2.76 1.21 -21.76
C ASP A 70 -1.61 2.14 -21.36
N ILE A 71 -0.40 1.73 -21.72
CA ILE A 71 0.82 2.45 -21.37
C ILE A 71 0.93 3.77 -22.14
N GLU A 72 0.47 3.83 -23.39
CA GLU A 72 0.58 5.03 -24.20
C GLU A 72 -0.37 6.11 -23.72
N ALA A 73 -1.62 5.75 -23.38
CA ALA A 73 -2.54 6.70 -22.77
C ALA A 73 -2.00 7.30 -21.46
N MET A 74 -1.31 6.50 -20.64
CA MET A 74 -0.67 6.99 -19.41
C MET A 74 0.51 7.92 -19.69
N ARG A 75 1.38 7.56 -20.65
CA ARG A 75 2.52 8.41 -21.05
C ARG A 75 2.05 9.75 -21.60
N ASP A 76 1.01 9.69 -22.42
CA ASP A 76 0.37 10.85 -22.99
C ASP A 76 -0.22 11.79 -21.93
N HIS A 77 -0.93 11.21 -20.94
CA HIS A 77 -1.43 11.95 -19.78
C HIS A 77 -0.29 12.66 -19.04
N ARG A 78 0.80 11.96 -18.73
CA ARG A 78 1.96 12.53 -18.02
C ARG A 78 2.65 13.65 -18.81
N ALA A 79 2.57 13.62 -20.14
CA ALA A 79 3.19 14.63 -21.00
C ALA A 79 2.33 15.89 -21.18
N ARG A 80 0.99 15.77 -21.12
CA ARG A 80 0.06 16.84 -21.53
C ARG A 80 -0.91 17.32 -20.45
N ALA A 81 -1.24 16.50 -19.47
CA ALA A 81 -2.23 16.86 -18.46
C ALA A 81 -1.72 17.97 -17.53
N GLN A 82 -2.50 19.05 -17.45
CA GLN A 82 -2.20 20.23 -16.63
C GLN A 82 -2.65 20.02 -15.17
N TRP A 83 -3.91 19.63 -15.01
CA TRP A 83 -4.45 19.06 -13.77
C TRP A 83 -4.12 17.59 -13.68
N ASP A 84 -4.39 16.98 -12.52
CA ASP A 84 -4.32 15.54 -12.24
C ASP A 84 -3.04 14.79 -12.65
N ASN A 85 -1.97 15.51 -12.97
CA ASN A 85 -0.60 15.06 -13.15
C ASN A 85 0.24 15.54 -11.96
N TRP A 86 0.14 14.85 -10.82
CA TRP A 86 0.55 15.40 -9.53
C TRP A 86 2.05 15.39 -9.29
N MET A 87 2.78 14.46 -9.94
CA MET A 87 4.21 14.29 -9.71
C MET A 87 5.03 15.55 -10.03
N LYS A 88 4.60 16.35 -11.02
CA LYS A 88 5.28 17.60 -11.38
C LYS A 88 5.11 18.73 -10.35
N ASP A 89 4.08 18.64 -9.51
CA ASP A 89 3.73 19.68 -8.53
C ASP A 89 4.27 19.37 -7.11
N LEU A 90 5.04 18.28 -6.97
CA LEU A 90 5.63 17.86 -5.70
C LEU A 90 6.75 18.82 -5.26
N ARG A 91 6.55 19.48 -4.11
CA ARG A 91 7.59 20.25 -3.42
C ARG A 91 8.54 19.36 -2.65
N THR A 92 9.35 18.61 -3.39
CA THR A 92 10.26 17.57 -2.86
C THR A 92 11.24 18.07 -1.80
N GLU A 93 11.63 19.34 -1.86
CA GLU A 93 12.45 20.01 -0.85
C GLU A 93 11.84 19.98 0.55
N LEU A 94 10.50 20.03 0.66
CA LEU A 94 9.80 19.93 1.94
C LEU A 94 9.76 18.48 2.45
N TYR A 95 9.57 17.52 1.55
CA TYR A 95 9.55 16.11 1.90
C TYR A 95 10.95 15.61 2.31
N GLN A 96 12.00 16.17 1.72
CA GLN A 96 13.38 15.84 2.05
C GLN A 96 13.67 16.08 3.53
N ILE A 97 13.19 17.18 4.13
CA ILE A 97 13.38 17.47 5.57
C ILE A 97 12.83 16.33 6.44
N VAL A 98 11.69 15.76 6.05
CA VAL A 98 11.04 14.66 6.78
C VAL A 98 11.75 13.31 6.54
N TYR A 99 12.15 13.05 5.28
CA TYR A 99 12.64 11.75 4.83
C TYR A 99 14.17 11.63 4.72
N GLU A 100 14.93 12.68 4.99
CA GLU A 100 16.40 12.68 5.00
C GLU A 100 16.94 11.61 5.95
N LYS A 101 16.30 11.47 7.13
CA LYS A 101 16.65 10.47 8.12
C LYS A 101 15.69 9.27 8.03
N PRO A 102 16.19 8.03 7.96
CA PRO A 102 15.33 6.83 7.90
C PRO A 102 14.30 6.82 9.03
N ILE A 103 13.06 6.50 8.69
CA ILE A 103 12.00 6.24 9.67
C ILE A 103 12.07 4.76 10.04
N TYR A 104 11.73 3.88 9.11
CA TYR A 104 11.73 2.45 9.36
C TYR A 104 13.15 1.87 9.54
N PRO A 105 13.37 0.95 10.50
CA PRO A 105 14.71 0.41 10.74
C PRO A 105 15.18 -0.47 9.59
N LYS A 106 16.41 -0.24 9.11
CA LYS A 106 17.05 -1.07 8.08
C LYS A 106 17.50 -2.43 8.65
N ASN A 107 17.57 -3.43 7.78
CA ASN A 107 18.22 -4.73 8.03
C ASN A 107 17.67 -5.55 9.23
N LEU A 108 16.40 -5.36 9.59
CA LEU A 108 15.78 -6.06 10.74
C LEU A 108 15.95 -7.58 10.72
N TYR A 109 15.99 -8.18 9.53
CA TYR A 109 16.02 -9.62 9.32
C TYR A 109 17.28 -10.10 8.57
N LEU A 110 18.31 -9.26 8.44
CA LEU A 110 19.53 -9.61 7.69
C LEU A 110 20.29 -10.79 8.30
N LYS A 111 20.24 -10.93 9.63
CA LYS A 111 20.96 -11.97 10.39
C LYS A 111 20.06 -12.70 11.38
N ARG A 112 18.74 -12.62 11.20
CA ARG A 112 17.76 -13.24 12.10
C ARG A 112 16.44 -13.53 11.39
N ALA A 113 15.70 -14.51 11.91
CA ALA A 113 14.33 -14.75 11.51
C ALA A 113 13.40 -13.56 11.88
N PRO A 114 12.26 -13.41 11.18
CA PRO A 114 11.23 -12.44 11.51
C PRO A 114 10.79 -12.46 12.98
N MET A 115 10.50 -11.29 13.53
CA MET A 115 10.00 -11.16 14.90
C MET A 115 8.58 -11.73 15.00
N LYS A 116 8.24 -12.32 16.15
CA LYS A 116 6.84 -12.61 16.50
C LYS A 116 6.09 -11.30 16.75
N HIS A 117 4.76 -11.31 16.61
CA HIS A 117 3.92 -10.10 16.68
C HIS A 117 4.16 -9.23 17.93
N ALA A 118 4.27 -9.84 19.11
CA ALA A 118 4.52 -9.11 20.36
C ALA A 118 5.89 -8.41 20.36
N GLU A 119 6.95 -9.13 19.96
CA GLU A 119 8.30 -8.56 19.86
C GLU A 119 8.33 -7.42 18.82
N TYR A 120 7.71 -7.61 17.66
CA TYR A 120 7.65 -6.62 16.59
C TYR A 120 6.92 -5.35 17.04
N ARG A 121 5.81 -5.50 17.77
CA ARG A 121 5.06 -4.37 18.32
C ARG A 121 5.92 -3.51 19.25
N GLU A 122 6.64 -4.13 20.18
CA GLU A 122 7.47 -3.42 21.15
C GLU A 122 8.73 -2.82 20.51
N LYS A 123 9.45 -3.62 19.70
CA LYS A 123 10.77 -3.24 19.19
C LYS A 123 10.68 -2.34 17.96
N VAL A 124 9.61 -2.41 17.18
CA VAL A 124 9.46 -1.66 15.93
C VAL A 124 8.29 -0.69 16.03
N ILE A 125 7.04 -1.17 16.11
CA ILE A 125 5.85 -0.31 15.95
C ILE A 125 5.83 0.84 16.96
N LYS A 126 5.93 0.54 18.26
CA LYS A 126 5.88 1.57 19.31
C LYS A 126 7.02 2.58 19.19
N LYS A 127 8.22 2.13 18.82
CA LYS A 127 9.39 3.02 18.63
C LYS A 127 9.18 3.94 17.43
N GLN A 128 8.63 3.42 16.33
CA GLN A 128 8.36 4.21 15.12
C GLN A 128 7.27 5.25 15.33
N ILE A 129 6.19 4.91 16.04
CA ILE A 129 5.17 5.89 16.43
C ILE A 129 5.77 6.98 17.31
N ARG A 130 6.59 6.60 18.31
CA ARG A 130 7.27 7.57 19.18
C ARG A 130 8.20 8.50 18.39
N LEU A 131 8.94 7.95 17.43
CA LEU A 131 9.84 8.71 16.56
C LEU A 131 9.11 9.83 15.80
N MET A 132 7.87 9.61 15.36
CA MET A 132 7.10 10.65 14.68
C MET A 132 6.82 11.86 15.59
N HIS A 133 6.60 11.61 16.88
CA HIS A 133 6.46 12.68 17.87
C HIS A 133 7.80 13.31 18.26
N ASP A 134 8.84 12.49 18.47
CA ASP A 134 10.18 12.97 18.87
C ASP A 134 10.81 13.86 17.77
N ARG A 135 10.45 13.64 16.50
CA ARG A 135 10.85 14.48 15.36
C ARG A 135 9.91 15.68 15.11
N GLY A 136 8.86 15.85 15.91
CA GLY A 136 7.88 16.92 15.70
C GLY A 136 7.03 16.76 14.43
N ILE A 137 6.99 15.58 13.81
CA ILE A 137 6.16 15.31 12.63
C ILE A 137 4.68 15.30 13.02
N TRP A 138 4.36 14.70 14.18
CA TRP A 138 3.02 14.68 14.73
C TRP A 138 2.98 15.32 16.12
N ALA A 139 2.00 16.20 16.34
CA ALA A 139 1.64 16.64 17.69
C ALA A 139 1.12 15.46 18.51
N ARG A 140 1.44 15.42 19.81
CA ARG A 140 0.82 14.45 20.71
C ARG A 140 -0.65 14.83 20.92
N PRO A 141 -1.56 13.85 21.05
CA PRO A 141 -2.94 14.14 21.40
C PRO A 141 -2.99 14.92 22.72
N GLY A 142 -3.72 16.03 22.75
CA GLY A 142 -4.09 16.68 24.02
C GLY A 142 -5.00 15.72 24.77
N ARG A 143 -4.54 15.23 25.92
CA ARG A 143 -5.40 14.60 26.92
C ARG A 143 -5.63 15.60 28.02
#